data_AF-A0A6L3EWY3-F1
#
_entry.id   AF-A0A6L3EWY3-F1
#
_cell.length_a   1.000
_cell.length_b   1.000
_cell.length_c   1.000
_cell.angle_alpha   90.00
_cell.angle_beta   90.00
_cell.angle_gamma   90.00
#
_symmetry.space_group_name_H-M   'P 1'
#
loop_
_entity.id
_entity.type
_entity.pdbx_description
1 polymer ?
#
loop_
_entity_poly.entity_id
_entity_poly.type
_entity_poly.pdbx_seq_one_letter_code
_entity_poly.pdbx_strand_id
1 'polypeptide(L)' 'MSDLFALILGEMQDAGLPHIGCRCENCVSGRVGYPASLAVVDARGDETAVFLLDATPDIKHQLAMLS' A
#
# COMPACT_ATOMS: atom_id res chain seq x y z
N MET A 1 -23.41 4.89 -5.53
CA MET A 1 -22.35 5.87 -5.20
C MET A 1 -21.36 5.81 -6.34
N SER A 2 -21.21 6.90 -7.08
CA SER A 2 -20.28 7.02 -8.20
C SER A 2 -18.97 7.61 -7.69
N ASP A 3 -18.20 6.80 -6.97
CA ASP A 3 -17.01 7.27 -6.27
C ASP A 3 -15.75 6.92 -7.04
N LEU A 4 -14.82 7.88 -7.07
CA LEU A 4 -13.45 7.70 -7.53
C LEU A 4 -12.54 8.12 -6.40
N PHE A 5 -11.75 7.19 -5.87
CA PHE A 5 -10.87 7.44 -4.75
C PHE A 5 -9.58 6.64 -4.86
N ALA A 6 -8.59 7.05 -4.06
CA ALA A 6 -7.33 6.34 -3.93
C ALA A 6 -7.19 5.81 -2.49
N LEU A 7 -6.69 4.58 -2.37
CA LEU A 7 -6.31 3.96 -1.12
C LEU A 7 -4.79 3.89 -1.05
N ILE A 8 -4.23 4.32 0.09
CA ILE A 8 -2.81 4.16 0.38
C ILE A 8 -2.60 2.75 0.90
N LEU A 9 -1.87 1.93 0.14
CA LEU A 9 -1.51 0.56 0.52
C LEU A 9 -0.12 0.49 1.14
N GLY A 10 0.70 1.52 0.92
CA GLY A 10 1.96 1.74 1.61
C GLY A 10 2.41 3.17 1.43
N GLU A 11 3.14 3.68 2.42
CA GLU A 11 3.61 5.07 2.50
C GLU A 11 5.10 5.17 2.86
N MET A 12 5.75 4.03 3.06
CA MET A 12 7.17 3.98 3.40
C MET A 12 8.04 4.02 2.14
N GLN A 13 9.31 4.38 2.31
CA GLN A 13 10.31 4.26 1.25
C GLN A 13 10.59 2.76 0.95
N ASP A 14 11.35 2.49 -0.10
CA ASP A 14 11.81 1.15 -0.48
C ASP A 14 12.21 0.28 0.73
N ALA A 15 11.88 -1.01 0.62
CA ALA A 15 11.99 -2.02 1.67
C ALA A 15 11.13 -1.80 2.93
N GLY A 16 10.44 -0.66 3.07
CA GLY A 16 9.46 -0.43 4.12
C GLY A 16 10.06 -0.19 5.50
N LEU A 17 9.24 -0.44 6.53
CA LEU A 17 9.62 -0.34 7.94
C LEU A 17 9.23 -1.65 8.65
N PRO A 18 10.14 -2.31 9.39
CA PRO A 18 11.57 -2.01 9.50
C PRO A 18 12.33 -2.23 8.19
N HIS A 19 13.28 -1.35 7.89
CA HIS A 19 14.16 -1.52 6.73
C HIS A 19 15.21 -2.60 7.03
N ILE A 20 15.47 -3.49 6.07
CA ILE A 20 16.43 -4.59 6.21
C ILE A 20 17.81 -4.11 6.72
N GLY A 21 18.25 -4.66 7.86
CA GLY A 21 19.54 -4.35 8.46
C GLY A 21 19.62 -3.01 9.21
N CYS A 22 18.57 -2.18 9.19
CA CYS A 22 18.55 -0.93 9.93
C CYS A 22 18.29 -1.17 11.42
N ARG A 23 19.01 -0.43 12.28
CA ARG A 23 18.90 -0.51 13.76
C ARG A 23 18.60 0.83 14.42
N CYS A 24 18.14 1.82 13.66
CA CYS A 24 17.70 3.08 14.24
C CYS A 24 16.43 2.88 15.08
N GLU A 25 16.13 3.84 15.95
CA GLU A 25 14.96 3.77 16.84
C GLU A 25 13.67 3.45 16.08
N ASN A 26 13.42 4.12 14.94
CA ASN A 26 12.22 3.89 14.12
C ASN A 26 12.10 2.45 13.60
N CYS A 27 13.20 1.78 13.25
CA CYS A 27 13.16 0.40 12.78
C CYS A 27 13.03 -0.61 13.94
N VAL A 28 13.49 -0.25 15.13
CA VAL A 28 13.43 -1.13 16.30
C VAL A 28 12.06 -1.05 16.99
N SER A 29 11.45 0.13 17.05
CA SER A 29 10.19 0.38 17.77
C SER A 29 8.99 0.62 16.86
N GLY A 30 9.22 0.85 15.56
CA GLY A 30 8.18 1.19 14.61
C GLY A 30 7.25 0.03 14.29
N ARG A 31 6.00 0.37 13.95
CA ARG A 31 5.04 -0.55 13.37
C ARG A 31 5.46 -0.95 11.95
N VAL A 32 5.03 -2.13 11.51
CA VAL A 32 5.22 -2.56 10.12
C VAL A 32 4.59 -1.52 9.19
N GLY A 33 5.35 -1.08 8.18
CA GLY A 33 4.90 -0.19 7.13
C GLY A 33 5.42 -0.67 5.78
N TYR A 34 4.54 -0.70 4.79
CA TYR A 34 4.87 -1.20 3.46
C TYR A 34 5.44 -0.11 2.54
N PRO A 35 6.29 -0.48 1.57
CA PRO A 35 6.76 0.44 0.54
C PRO A 35 5.58 1.11 -0.20
N ALA A 36 5.82 2.33 -0.69
CA ALA A 36 4.81 3.16 -1.33
C ALA A 36 4.02 2.39 -2.41
N SER A 37 2.69 2.36 -2.26
CA SER A 37 1.78 1.74 -3.23
C SER A 37 0.38 2.32 -3.07
N LEU A 38 -0.34 2.47 -4.18
CA LEU A 38 -1.70 3.02 -4.20
C LEU A 38 -2.64 2.08 -4.97
N ALA A 39 -3.89 1.99 -4.52
CA ALA A 39 -4.98 1.50 -5.35
C ALA A 39 -5.90 2.66 -5.74
N VAL A 40 -6.13 2.85 -7.02
CA VAL A 40 -7.21 3.72 -7.51
C VAL A 40 -8.44 2.86 -7.75
N VAL A 41 -9.53 3.19 -7.06
CA VAL A 41 -10.82 2.50 -7.17
C VAL A 41 -11.78 3.42 -7.91
N ASP A 42 -12.26 2.94 -9.05
CA ASP A 42 -13.30 3.60 -9.84
C ASP A 42 -14.59 2.79 -9.77
N ALA A 43 -15.56 3.29 -9.01
CA ALA A 43 -16.89 2.71 -8.84
C ALA A 43 -17.98 3.55 -9.54
N ARG A 44 -17.60 4.37 -10.53
CA ARG A 44 -18.55 5.22 -11.27
C ARG A 44 -19.32 4.46 -12.36
N GLY A 45 -18.83 3.30 -12.78
CA GLY A 45 -19.45 2.42 -13.79
C GLY A 45 -20.26 1.27 -13.20
N ASP A 46 -20.74 0.37 -14.06
CA ASP A 46 -21.48 -0.84 -13.66
C ASP A 46 -20.60 -1.88 -12.96
N GLU A 47 -19.30 -1.89 -13.27
CA GLU A 47 -18.29 -2.71 -12.63
C GLU A 47 -17.28 -1.82 -11.89
N THR A 48 -16.83 -2.27 -10.72
CA THR A 48 -15.74 -1.60 -9.99
C THR A 48 -14.41 -1.97 -10.63
N ALA A 49 -13.68 -0.96 -11.11
CA ALA A 49 -12.31 -1.13 -11.59
C ALA A 49 -11.32 -0.76 -10.49
N VAL A 50 -10.28 -1.58 -10.32
CA VAL A 50 -9.19 -1.33 -9.37
C VAL A 50 -7.86 -1.33 -10.12
N PHE A 51 -7.13 -0.23 -9.99
CA PHE A 51 -5.81 -0.06 -10.60
C PHE A 51 -4.76 0.02 -9.50
N LEU A 52 -3.79 -0.89 -9.52
CA LEU A 52 -2.65 -0.86 -8.62
C LEU A 52 -1.53 0.00 -9.23
N LEU A 53 -1.07 0.99 -8.48
CA LEU A 53 0.08 1.82 -8.81
C LEU A 53 1.24 1.38 -7.92
N ASP A 54 2.32 0.97 -8.57
CA ASP A 54 3.52 0.39 -7.98
C ASP A 54 3.28 -0.97 -7.27
N ALA A 55 3.65 -2.03 -7.99
CA ALA A 55 3.58 -3.41 -7.52
C ALA A 55 4.84 -3.74 -6.71
N THR A 56 4.79 -3.46 -5.41
CA THR A 56 5.94 -3.68 -4.52
C THR A 56 6.16 -5.16 -4.21
N PRO A 57 7.32 -5.56 -3.67
CA PRO A 57 7.53 -6.92 -3.16
C PRO A 57 6.49 -7.37 -2.12
N ASP A 58 5.85 -6.43 -1.42
CA ASP A 58 4.82 -6.66 -0.40
C ASP A 58 3.38 -6.72 -0.95
N ILE A 59 3.22 -6.78 -2.28
CA ILE A 59 1.92 -6.76 -2.98
C ILE A 59 0.88 -7.73 -2.39
N LYS A 60 1.30 -8.90 -1.89
CA LYS A 60 0.37 -9.87 -1.27
C LYS A 60 -0.33 -9.31 -0.03
N HIS A 61 0.41 -8.56 0.80
CA HIS A 61 -0.15 -7.92 1.99
C HIS A 61 -0.95 -6.68 1.62
N GLN A 62 -0.47 -5.92 0.63
CA GLN A 62 -1.12 -4.70 0.16
C GLN A 62 -2.48 -4.98 -0.52
N LEU A 63 -2.57 -6.02 -1.35
CA LEU A 63 -3.85 -6.42 -1.95
C LEU A 63 -4.84 -7.00 -0.94
N ALA A 64 -4.36 -7.62 0.14
CA ALA A 64 -5.22 -8.09 1.23
C ALA A 64 -5.88 -6.93 2.02
N MET A 65 -5.43 -5.68 1.83
CA MET A 65 -6.08 -4.50 2.40
C MET A 65 -7.31 -4.05 1.58
N LEU A 66 -7.50 -4.61 0.37
CA LEU A 66 -8.61 -4.28 -0.53
C LEU A 66 -9.81 -5.24 -0.43
N SER A 67 -9.67 -6.30 0.38
CA SER A 67 -10.69 -7.35 0.57
C SER A 67 -11.59 -7.11 1.76
#